data_AF-A0A3D4QTF4-F1
#
_entry.id   AF-A0A3D4QTF4-F1
#
_cell.length_a   1.000
_cell.length_b   1.000
_cell.length_c   1.000
_cell.angle_alpha   90.00
_cell.angle_beta   90.00
_cell.angle_gamma   90.00
#
_symmetry.space_group_name_H-M   'P 1'
#
loop_
_entity.id
_entity.type
_entity.pdbx_description
1 polymer ?
#
loop_
_entity_poly.entity_id
_entity_poly.type
_entity_poly.pdbx_seq_one_letter_code
_entity_poly.pdbx_strand_id
1 'polypeptide(L)'
;MKYHLDTIPVWDTYHEESECPFCILEHKSETVYVDSFLGGSVMEPATRIEVNDKGFCPHHNQLLYQAQNRLGLALMTHTHILETIKKLEKQTEDLEKAAENPDKGLGLFTKKLSGGDSNLKQAAQKYGTWLANHKNQCIICDRLHNALKQFAYTFIHLWGHDKEFHKVFQQSRGFCFSHLPLILDMSSECLNSAKLAEFLRELLPIQMNNIDRLEKELYWFTQKFDYKNQDKPWGNSKDALPRMLQKLTGTYME
;
A
#
# COMPACT_ATOMS: atom_id res chain seq x y z
N MET A 1 -6.14 -17.06 -27.69
CA MET A 1 -5.40 -16.15 -26.78
C MET A 1 -4.59 -17.03 -25.84
N LYS A 2 -3.25 -16.97 -25.87
CA LYS A 2 -2.42 -17.77 -24.95
C LYS A 2 -2.19 -16.92 -23.70
N TYR A 3 -3.06 -17.05 -22.71
CA TYR A 3 -2.80 -16.48 -21.41
C TYR A 3 -1.64 -17.24 -20.78
N HIS A 4 -0.54 -16.54 -20.50
CA HIS A 4 0.42 -17.04 -19.52
C HIS A 4 -0.25 -16.93 -18.14
N LEU A 5 -0.15 -17.95 -17.29
CA LEU A 5 -0.82 -17.99 -15.98
C LEU A 5 -0.56 -16.71 -15.17
N ASP A 6 0.64 -16.14 -15.30
CA ASP A 6 1.10 -14.95 -14.59
C ASP A 6 0.42 -13.64 -15.07
N THR A 7 -0.21 -13.66 -16.26
CA THR A 7 -0.88 -12.50 -16.86
C THR A 7 -2.38 -12.43 -16.56
N ILE A 8 -2.96 -13.54 -16.09
CA ILE A 8 -4.39 -13.68 -15.84
C ILE A 8 -4.88 -12.66 -14.80
N PRO A 9 -4.23 -12.47 -13.63
CA PRO A 9 -4.73 -11.55 -12.62
C PRO A 9 -4.90 -10.12 -13.16
N VAL A 10 -3.92 -9.65 -13.93
CA VAL A 10 -3.98 -8.31 -14.55
C VAL A 10 -5.12 -8.24 -15.54
N TRP A 11 -5.23 -9.21 -16.45
CA TRP A 11 -6.32 -9.26 -17.44
C TRP A 11 -7.72 -9.27 -16.82
N ASP A 12 -7.94 -10.07 -15.77
CA ASP A 12 -9.24 -10.22 -15.14
C ASP A 12 -9.75 -8.89 -14.58
N THR A 13 -8.87 -8.11 -13.95
CA THR A 13 -9.27 -6.81 -13.35
C THR A 13 -9.70 -5.75 -14.35
N TYR A 14 -9.29 -5.84 -15.61
CA TYR A 14 -9.78 -4.94 -16.67
C TYR A 14 -11.20 -5.30 -17.15
N HIS A 15 -11.69 -6.52 -16.86
CA HIS A 15 -13.06 -6.93 -17.16
C HIS A 15 -14.05 -6.55 -16.05
N GLU A 16 -13.56 -6.17 -14.86
CA GLU A 16 -14.38 -5.82 -13.69
C GLU A 16 -14.78 -4.33 -13.64
N GLU A 17 -14.56 -3.57 -14.72
CA GLU A 17 -14.96 -2.15 -14.89
C GLU A 17 -14.77 -1.24 -13.66
N SER A 18 -13.53 -1.12 -13.16
CA SER A 18 -13.21 -0.30 -11.98
C SER A 18 -12.51 1.02 -12.28
N GLU A 19 -12.48 1.93 -11.30
CA GLU A 19 -11.75 3.22 -11.41
C GLU A 19 -10.22 3.07 -11.45
N CYS A 20 -9.72 1.94 -10.94
CA CYS A 20 -8.32 1.56 -10.93
C CYS A 20 -8.20 0.03 -10.79
N PRO A 21 -7.73 -0.69 -11.83
CA PRO A 21 -7.53 -2.14 -11.77
C PRO A 21 -6.58 -2.59 -10.65
N PHE A 22 -5.59 -1.74 -10.31
CA PHE A 22 -4.61 -2.03 -9.26
C PHE A 22 -5.21 -1.97 -7.84
N CYS A 23 -6.26 -1.20 -7.61
CA CYS A 23 -6.99 -1.24 -6.33
C CYS A 23 -7.63 -2.61 -6.11
N ILE A 24 -8.18 -3.21 -7.16
CA ILE A 24 -8.76 -4.57 -7.09
C ILE A 24 -7.65 -5.60 -6.86
N LEU A 25 -6.55 -5.52 -7.61
CA LEU A 25 -5.40 -6.42 -7.43
C LEU A 25 -4.85 -6.35 -6.01
N GLU A 26 -4.68 -5.14 -5.47
CA GLU A 26 -4.23 -4.93 -4.10
C GLU A 26 -5.20 -5.55 -3.10
N HIS A 27 -6.49 -5.23 -3.20
CA HIS A 27 -7.53 -5.72 -2.28
C HIS A 27 -7.65 -7.25 -2.29
N LYS A 28 -7.69 -7.86 -3.48
CA LYS A 28 -7.73 -9.33 -3.63
C LYS A 28 -6.48 -9.98 -3.06
N SER A 29 -5.30 -9.40 -3.32
CA SER A 29 -4.04 -9.91 -2.78
C SER A 29 -3.99 -9.79 -1.25
N GLU A 30 -4.47 -8.67 -0.70
CA GLU A 30 -4.50 -8.43 0.75
C GLU A 30 -5.40 -9.46 1.44
N THR A 31 -6.58 -9.71 0.88
CA THR A 31 -7.52 -10.73 1.38
C THR A 31 -6.88 -12.12 1.36
N VAL A 32 -6.27 -12.51 0.23
CA VAL A 32 -5.58 -13.80 0.11
C VAL A 32 -4.43 -13.93 1.10
N TYR A 33 -3.66 -12.87 1.34
CA TYR A 33 -2.58 -12.91 2.32
C TYR A 33 -3.12 -13.02 3.75
N VAL A 34 -4.12 -12.23 4.12
CA VAL A 34 -4.78 -12.30 5.42
C VAL A 34 -5.28 -13.73 5.68
N ASP A 35 -5.98 -14.32 4.72
CA ASP A 35 -6.49 -15.69 4.82
C ASP A 35 -5.36 -16.72 4.90
N SER A 36 -4.32 -16.55 4.08
CA SER A 36 -3.16 -17.44 4.08
C SER A 36 -2.46 -17.45 5.44
N PHE A 37 -2.21 -16.27 6.02
CA PHE A 37 -1.56 -16.12 7.33
C PHE A 37 -2.42 -16.63 8.49
N LEU A 38 -3.75 -16.68 8.34
CA LEU A 38 -4.62 -17.32 9.32
C LEU A 38 -4.82 -18.82 9.06
N GLY A 39 -4.51 -19.28 7.85
CA GLY A 39 -4.63 -20.67 7.42
C GLY A 39 -3.40 -21.52 7.76
N GLY A 40 -3.06 -22.46 6.88
CA GLY A 40 -1.95 -23.40 7.10
C GLY A 40 -0.55 -22.81 6.95
N SER A 41 -0.39 -21.61 6.38
CA SER A 41 0.94 -21.06 6.06
C SER A 41 1.78 -20.73 7.31
N VAL A 42 1.15 -20.54 8.47
CA VAL A 42 1.84 -20.35 9.76
C VAL A 42 2.50 -21.62 10.31
N MET A 43 2.17 -22.77 9.74
CA MET A 43 2.82 -24.04 10.07
C MET A 43 4.16 -24.18 9.33
N GLU A 44 4.44 -23.34 8.33
CA GLU A 44 5.72 -23.33 7.62
C GLU A 44 6.80 -22.62 8.46
N PRO A 45 7.94 -23.28 8.75
CA PRO A 45 8.99 -22.69 9.59
C PRO A 45 9.54 -21.37 9.07
N ALA A 46 9.74 -21.23 7.75
CA ALA A 46 10.28 -20.02 7.14
C ALA A 46 9.33 -18.82 7.34
N THR A 47 8.06 -18.99 7.00
CA THR A 47 7.03 -17.96 7.19
C THR A 47 6.90 -17.56 8.68
N ARG A 48 7.02 -18.52 9.61
CA ARG A 48 6.97 -18.24 11.05
C ARG A 48 8.13 -17.37 11.54
N ILE A 49 9.34 -17.63 11.06
CA ILE A 49 10.53 -16.82 11.41
C ILE A 49 10.35 -15.38 10.93
N GLU A 50 9.89 -15.17 9.70
CA GLU A 50 9.65 -13.83 9.17
C GLU A 50 8.54 -13.09 9.92
N VAL A 51 7.44 -13.77 10.25
CA VAL A 51 6.34 -13.19 11.03
C VAL A 51 6.82 -12.79 12.42
N ASN A 52 7.61 -13.62 13.10
CA ASN A 52 8.09 -13.25 14.42
C ASN A 52 9.07 -12.06 14.36
N ASP A 53 9.87 -11.94 13.30
CA ASP A 53 10.80 -10.83 13.15
C ASP A 53 10.09 -9.50 12.85
N LYS A 54 9.19 -9.49 11.86
CA LYS A 54 8.57 -8.27 11.32
C LYS A 54 7.21 -7.92 11.92
N GLY A 55 6.41 -8.93 12.25
CA GLY A 55 5.03 -8.75 12.69
C GLY A 55 4.10 -8.16 11.62
N PHE A 56 3.08 -7.45 12.09
CA PHE A 56 2.04 -6.82 11.27
C PHE A 56 1.84 -5.36 11.69
N CYS A 57 1.52 -4.49 10.72
CA CYS A 57 1.19 -3.10 11.02
C CYS A 57 -0.21 -2.98 11.68
N PRO A 58 -0.60 -1.81 12.21
CA PRO A 58 -1.91 -1.65 12.86
C PRO A 58 -3.10 -2.01 11.96
N HIS A 59 -3.06 -1.61 10.69
CA HIS A 59 -4.09 -1.92 9.70
C HIS A 59 -4.24 -3.44 9.51
N HIS A 60 -3.14 -4.13 9.26
CA HIS A 60 -3.17 -5.58 9.03
C HIS A 60 -3.50 -6.38 10.30
N ASN A 61 -3.12 -5.91 11.50
CA ASN A 61 -3.61 -6.52 12.74
C ASN A 61 -5.13 -6.42 12.86
N GLN A 62 -5.72 -5.28 12.47
CA GLN A 62 -7.17 -5.11 12.48
C GLN A 62 -7.85 -6.06 11.48
N LEU A 63 -7.34 -6.17 10.26
CA LEU A 63 -7.86 -7.11 9.25
C LEU A 63 -7.76 -8.57 9.70
N LEU A 64 -6.60 -8.98 10.22
CA LEU A 64 -6.40 -10.34 10.76
C LEU A 64 -7.37 -10.63 11.92
N TYR A 65 -7.64 -9.64 12.78
CA TYR A 65 -8.65 -9.78 13.83
C TYR A 65 -10.08 -9.83 13.27
N GLN A 66 -10.38 -9.15 12.17
CA GLN A 66 -11.72 -9.19 11.57
C GLN A 66 -12.01 -10.54 10.90
N ALA A 67 -11.00 -11.22 10.36
CA ALA A 67 -11.10 -12.54 9.69
C ALA A 67 -11.40 -13.74 10.63
N GLN A 68 -11.82 -13.50 11.88
CA GLN A 68 -12.39 -14.46 12.85
C GLN A 68 -11.57 -15.71 13.26
N ASN A 69 -10.35 -15.95 12.74
CA ASN A 69 -9.47 -17.00 13.28
C ASN A 69 -8.69 -16.54 14.52
N ARG A 70 -9.36 -16.54 15.67
CA ARG A 70 -8.82 -16.07 16.95
C ARG A 70 -7.60 -16.87 17.44
N LEU A 71 -7.63 -18.19 17.30
CA LEU A 71 -6.57 -19.06 17.81
C LEU A 71 -5.28 -18.91 17.00
N GLY A 72 -5.38 -18.93 15.65
CA GLY A 72 -4.23 -18.74 14.78
C GLY A 72 -3.54 -17.40 15.05
N LEU A 73 -4.32 -16.32 15.11
CA LEU A 73 -3.80 -14.99 15.41
C LEU A 73 -3.15 -14.92 16.81
N ALA A 74 -3.76 -15.54 17.84
CA ALA A 74 -3.20 -15.55 19.20
C ALA A 74 -1.84 -16.26 19.25
N LEU A 75 -1.67 -17.38 18.53
CA LEU A 75 -0.41 -18.11 18.49
C LEU A 75 0.70 -17.30 17.81
N MET A 76 0.40 -16.67 16.67
CA MET A 76 1.36 -15.84 15.94
C MET A 76 1.77 -14.59 16.73
N THR A 77 0.78 -13.90 17.31
CA THR A 77 1.04 -12.70 18.12
C THR A 77 1.82 -13.04 19.39
N HIS A 78 1.57 -14.21 19.99
CA HIS A 78 2.35 -14.70 21.12
C HIS A 78 3.83 -14.95 20.77
N THR A 79 4.13 -15.57 19.63
CA THR A 79 5.53 -15.81 19.25
C THR A 79 6.23 -14.52 18.83
N HIS A 80 5.53 -13.63 18.13
CA HIS A 80 6.03 -12.31 17.79
C HIS A 80 6.33 -11.47 19.03
N ILE A 81 5.42 -11.40 20.01
CA ILE A 81 5.66 -10.59 21.23
C ILE A 81 6.83 -11.10 22.05
N LEU A 82 7.09 -12.42 22.09
CA LEU A 82 8.27 -12.96 22.77
C LEU A 82 9.58 -12.50 22.13
N GLU A 83 9.64 -12.41 20.80
CA GLU A 83 10.80 -11.85 20.10
C GLU A 83 10.89 -10.34 20.26
N THR A 84 9.76 -9.63 20.22
CA THR A 84 9.70 -8.18 20.43
C THR A 84 10.12 -7.79 21.85
N ILE A 85 9.76 -8.56 22.88
CA ILE A 85 10.22 -8.34 24.26
C ILE A 85 11.75 -8.38 24.33
N LYS A 86 12.40 -9.39 23.73
CA LYS A 86 13.87 -9.48 23.70
C LYS A 86 14.51 -8.27 23.02
N LYS A 87 13.90 -7.78 21.93
CA LYS A 87 14.35 -6.58 21.22
C LYS A 87 14.14 -5.33 22.09
N LEU A 88 13.01 -5.23 22.79
CA LEU A 88 12.67 -4.13 23.68
C LEU A 88 13.61 -4.06 24.89
N GLU A 89 13.88 -5.18 25.57
CA GLU A 89 14.81 -5.24 26.71
C GLU A 89 16.15 -4.60 26.36
N LYS A 90 16.72 -4.95 25.20
CA LYS A 90 17.96 -4.35 24.70
C LYS A 90 17.86 -2.83 24.48
N GLN A 91 16.75 -2.35 23.93
CA GLN A 91 16.55 -0.92 23.69
C GLN A 91 16.31 -0.14 24.99
N THR A 92 15.63 -0.77 25.96
CA THR A 92 15.37 -0.22 27.28
C THR A 92 16.67 -0.12 28.09
N GLU A 93 17.53 -1.14 28.07
CA GLU A 93 18.84 -1.09 28.73
C GLU A 93 19.71 0.08 28.22
N ASP A 94 19.71 0.34 26.90
CA ASP A 94 20.42 1.47 26.30
C ASP A 94 19.88 2.81 26.83
N LEU A 95 18.56 2.91 26.99
CA LEU A 95 17.89 4.10 27.50
C LEU A 95 18.11 4.30 29.01
N GLU A 96 18.05 3.23 29.80
CA GLU A 96 18.32 3.24 31.24
C GLU A 96 19.77 3.67 31.53
N LYS A 97 20.75 3.10 30.82
CA LYS A 97 22.17 3.51 30.92
C LYS A 97 22.37 5.00 30.63
N ALA A 98 21.61 5.54 29.66
CA ALA A 98 21.65 6.97 29.34
C ALA A 98 20.93 7.83 30.39
N ALA A 99 19.89 7.30 31.04
CA ALA A 99 19.15 7.95 32.11
C ALA A 99 19.91 7.99 33.45
N GLU A 100 20.71 6.97 33.75
CA GLU A 100 21.58 6.91 34.93
C GLU A 100 22.74 7.93 34.87
N ASN A 101 23.19 8.29 33.66
CA ASN A 101 24.28 9.25 33.46
C ASN A 101 23.88 10.36 32.46
N PRO A 102 22.92 11.24 32.81
CA PRO A 102 22.36 12.22 31.89
C PRO A 102 23.38 13.28 31.44
N ASP A 103 24.40 13.55 32.28
CA ASP A 103 25.40 14.61 32.09
C ASP A 103 26.73 14.17 31.46
N LYS A 104 26.93 12.89 31.16
CA LYS A 104 28.11 12.42 30.40
C LYS A 104 27.93 12.70 28.90
N GLY A 105 27.83 13.98 28.56
CA GLY A 105 27.97 14.47 27.19
C GLY A 105 29.45 14.46 26.80
N LEU A 106 29.70 14.07 25.54
CA LEU A 106 31.00 13.99 24.88
C LEU A 106 31.94 15.16 25.26
N GLY A 107 33.23 14.82 25.36
CA GLY A 107 34.31 15.78 25.63
C GLY A 107 34.21 17.06 24.79
N LEU A 108 34.73 18.15 25.37
CA LEU A 108 34.64 19.55 24.97
C LEU A 108 34.91 19.93 23.48
N PHE A 109 35.19 18.99 22.58
CA PHE A 109 35.62 19.24 21.21
C PHE A 109 34.56 19.07 20.10
N THR A 110 33.36 18.54 20.36
CA THR A 110 32.32 18.34 19.33
C THR A 110 31.18 19.37 19.34
N LYS A 111 31.21 20.33 20.27
CA LYS A 111 30.15 21.36 20.45
C LYS A 111 29.99 22.35 19.28
N LYS A 112 30.82 22.29 18.24
CA LYS A 112 30.88 23.33 17.19
C LYS A 112 30.27 22.94 15.83
N LEU A 113 29.79 21.72 15.64
CA LEU A 113 29.27 21.29 14.33
C LEU A 113 27.86 20.68 14.32
N SER A 114 27.26 20.39 15.47
CA SER A 114 25.85 20.00 15.57
C SER A 114 25.30 20.46 16.91
N GLY A 115 24.16 21.15 16.91
CA GLY A 115 23.47 21.60 18.13
C GLY A 115 23.34 20.45 19.13
N GLY A 116 24.14 20.50 20.19
CA GLY A 116 24.41 19.34 21.04
C GLY A 116 23.29 19.05 22.02
N ASP A 117 22.35 18.20 21.63
CA ASP A 117 21.40 17.60 22.56
C ASP A 117 22.11 16.64 23.53
N SER A 118 21.63 16.59 24.77
CA SER A 118 22.18 15.70 25.81
C SER A 118 22.10 14.23 25.39
N ASN A 119 23.01 13.40 25.92
CA ASN A 119 23.06 11.96 25.64
C ASN A 119 21.69 11.28 25.88
N LEU A 120 21.00 11.69 26.94
CA LEU A 120 19.66 11.22 27.26
C LEU A 120 18.60 11.57 26.19
N LYS A 121 18.62 12.79 25.64
CA LYS A 121 17.68 13.19 24.58
C LYS A 121 17.91 12.38 23.31
N GLN A 122 19.15 12.14 22.93
CA GLN A 122 19.50 11.32 21.76
C GLN A 122 19.06 9.86 21.96
N ALA A 123 19.28 9.30 23.15
CA ALA A 123 18.81 7.95 23.47
C ALA A 123 17.28 7.84 23.43
N ALA A 124 16.56 8.81 24.01
CA ALA A 124 15.10 8.86 23.96
C ALA A 124 14.57 9.00 22.53
N GLN A 125 15.19 9.84 21.70
CA GLN A 125 14.84 9.99 20.29
C GLN A 125 15.09 8.69 19.51
N LYS A 126 16.25 8.05 19.71
CA LYS A 126 16.57 6.74 19.10
C LYS A 126 15.53 5.68 19.47
N TYR A 127 15.15 5.60 20.74
CA TYR A 127 14.11 4.68 21.21
C TYR A 127 12.76 4.96 20.55
N GLY A 128 12.33 6.23 20.51
CA GLY A 128 11.10 6.65 19.84
C GLY A 128 11.09 6.32 18.34
N THR A 129 12.20 6.59 17.63
CA THR A 129 12.36 6.23 16.21
C THR A 129 12.33 4.71 16.01
N TRP A 130 12.96 3.94 16.89
CA TRP A 130 12.90 2.48 16.83
C TRP A 130 11.47 1.96 16.98
N LEU A 131 10.70 2.47 17.96
CA LEU A 131 9.29 2.11 18.13
C LEU A 131 8.44 2.47 16.90
N ALA A 132 8.65 3.68 16.35
CA ALA A 132 7.94 4.13 15.16
C ALA A 132 8.23 3.23 13.96
N ASN A 133 9.50 2.84 13.76
CA ASN A 133 9.89 1.93 12.68
C ASN A 133 9.34 0.52 12.90
N HIS A 134 9.45 -0.01 14.12
CA HIS A 134 8.97 -1.35 14.43
C HIS A 134 7.46 -1.49 14.24
N LYS A 135 6.67 -0.47 14.64
CA LYS A 135 5.21 -0.41 14.39
C LYS A 135 4.85 -0.50 12.89
N ASN A 136 5.72 0.00 12.02
CA ASN A 136 5.47 0.07 10.58
C ASN A 136 6.04 -1.15 9.82
N GLN A 137 6.73 -2.07 10.50
CA GLN A 137 7.13 -3.34 9.91
C GLN A 137 5.90 -4.24 9.75
N CYS A 138 5.75 -4.82 8.56
CA CYS A 138 4.62 -5.68 8.28
C CYS A 138 4.95 -6.62 7.12
N ILE A 139 4.91 -7.93 7.40
CA ILE A 139 5.15 -8.94 6.38
C ILE A 139 4.09 -8.92 5.26
N ILE A 140 2.83 -8.57 5.57
CA ILE A 140 1.78 -8.47 4.54
C ILE A 140 2.04 -7.26 3.64
N CYS A 141 2.41 -6.10 4.20
CA CYS A 141 2.78 -4.93 3.40
C CYS A 141 3.95 -5.25 2.46
N ASP A 142 4.97 -5.97 2.93
CA ASP A 142 6.11 -6.36 2.10
C ASP A 142 5.68 -7.27 0.94
N ARG A 143 4.85 -8.28 1.22
CA ARG A 143 4.33 -9.22 0.20
C ARG A 143 3.40 -8.50 -0.79
N LEU A 144 2.55 -7.59 -0.32
CA LEU A 144 1.69 -6.75 -1.16
C LEU A 144 2.51 -5.86 -2.08
N HIS A 145 3.50 -5.16 -1.56
CA HIS A 145 4.36 -4.29 -2.36
C HIS A 145 5.08 -5.07 -3.47
N ASN A 146 5.58 -6.26 -3.15
CA ASN A 146 6.22 -7.13 -4.13
C ASN A 146 5.23 -7.63 -5.20
N ALA A 147 4.03 -8.03 -4.79
CA ALA A 147 2.98 -8.45 -5.72
C ALA A 147 2.56 -7.30 -6.65
N LEU A 148 2.37 -6.09 -6.12
CA LEU A 148 2.02 -4.92 -6.93
C LEU A 148 3.12 -4.56 -7.93
N LYS A 149 4.40 -4.67 -7.56
CA LYS A 149 5.51 -4.50 -8.49
C LYS A 149 5.48 -5.54 -9.62
N GLN A 150 5.21 -6.80 -9.30
CA GLN A 150 5.07 -7.85 -10.31
C GLN A 150 3.90 -7.57 -11.24
N PHE A 151 2.74 -7.16 -10.71
CA PHE A 151 1.60 -6.77 -11.52
C PHE A 151 1.89 -5.55 -12.40
N ALA A 152 2.61 -4.55 -11.89
CA ALA A 152 3.03 -3.38 -12.67
C ALA A 152 3.95 -3.78 -13.82
N TYR A 153 4.92 -4.66 -13.56
CA TYR A 153 5.78 -5.20 -14.61
C TYR A 153 4.96 -5.93 -15.69
N THR A 154 4.06 -6.83 -15.26
CA THR A 154 3.16 -7.56 -16.16
C THR A 154 2.27 -6.61 -16.96
N PHE A 155 1.74 -5.57 -16.34
CA PHE A 155 0.96 -4.53 -17.00
C PHE A 155 1.75 -3.85 -18.14
N ILE A 156 2.98 -3.40 -17.86
CA ILE A 156 3.83 -2.74 -18.87
C ILE A 156 4.21 -3.73 -19.98
N HIS A 157 4.53 -4.98 -19.62
CA HIS A 157 4.80 -6.04 -20.58
C HIS A 157 3.60 -6.28 -21.51
N LEU A 158 2.39 -6.40 -20.97
CA LEU A 158 1.15 -6.58 -21.72
C LEU A 158 0.87 -5.37 -22.62
N TRP A 159 0.99 -4.14 -22.10
CA TRP A 159 0.82 -2.93 -22.91
C TRP A 159 1.78 -2.90 -24.11
N GLY A 160 3.04 -3.31 -23.93
CA GLY A 160 4.05 -3.30 -24.99
C GLY A 160 3.91 -4.41 -26.04
N HIS A 161 3.26 -5.53 -25.73
CA HIS A 161 3.31 -6.75 -26.56
C HIS A 161 1.93 -7.33 -26.94
N ASP A 162 0.85 -6.94 -26.26
CA ASP A 162 -0.50 -7.45 -26.48
C ASP A 162 -1.43 -6.34 -27.02
N LYS A 163 -1.79 -6.47 -28.30
CA LYS A 163 -2.66 -5.51 -29.01
C LYS A 163 -4.09 -5.48 -28.47
N GLU A 164 -4.61 -6.59 -27.95
CA GLU A 164 -5.95 -6.61 -27.37
C GLU A 164 -5.91 -5.94 -26.00
N PHE A 165 -4.88 -6.20 -25.20
CA PHE A 165 -4.69 -5.51 -23.92
C PHE A 165 -4.58 -4.00 -24.11
N HIS A 166 -3.85 -3.57 -25.14
CA HIS A 166 -3.70 -2.16 -25.48
C HIS A 166 -5.05 -1.46 -25.72
N LYS A 167 -5.98 -2.10 -26.44
CA LYS A 167 -7.34 -1.58 -26.67
C LYS A 167 -8.15 -1.49 -25.38
N VAL A 168 -8.10 -2.53 -24.56
CA VAL A 168 -8.83 -2.58 -23.28
C VAL A 168 -8.29 -1.52 -22.31
N PHE A 169 -6.97 -1.33 -22.27
CA PHE A 169 -6.34 -0.25 -21.50
C PHE A 169 -6.83 1.13 -21.94
N GLN A 170 -6.95 1.39 -23.24
CA GLN A 170 -7.46 2.67 -23.77
C GLN A 170 -8.91 2.96 -23.35
N GLN A 171 -9.70 1.93 -23.06
CA GLN A 171 -11.08 2.06 -22.58
C GLN A 171 -11.19 2.08 -21.05
N SER A 172 -10.07 1.93 -20.34
CA SER A 172 -10.04 1.91 -18.88
C SER A 172 -10.27 3.30 -18.27
N ARG A 173 -10.45 3.32 -16.94
CA ARG A 173 -10.61 4.56 -16.17
C ARG A 173 -9.28 5.13 -15.65
N GLY A 174 -8.15 4.54 -16.05
CA GLY A 174 -6.80 4.89 -15.58
C GLY A 174 -6.47 4.31 -14.21
N PHE A 175 -5.66 5.03 -13.43
CA PHE A 175 -5.17 4.58 -12.12
C PHE A 175 -5.57 5.54 -11.00
N CYS A 176 -5.57 5.09 -9.75
CA CYS A 176 -5.72 5.96 -8.59
C CYS A 176 -4.42 6.73 -8.32
N PHE A 177 -4.46 7.73 -7.45
CA PHE A 177 -3.28 8.52 -7.08
C PHE A 177 -2.22 7.72 -6.33
N SER A 178 -2.60 6.64 -5.64
CA SER A 178 -1.65 5.76 -4.94
C SER A 178 -0.91 4.82 -5.89
N HIS A 179 -1.55 4.33 -6.96
CA HIS A 179 -0.95 3.36 -7.89
C HIS A 179 -0.33 3.99 -9.13
N LEU A 180 -0.77 5.19 -9.55
CA LEU A 180 -0.19 5.87 -10.70
C LEU A 180 1.33 6.06 -10.60
N PRO A 181 1.93 6.46 -9.45
CA PRO A 181 3.38 6.54 -9.31
C PRO A 181 4.10 5.22 -9.60
N LEU A 182 3.58 4.10 -9.07
CA LEU A 182 4.14 2.76 -9.32
C LEU A 182 4.16 2.43 -10.82
N ILE A 183 3.10 2.78 -11.55
CA ILE A 183 3.02 2.54 -13.00
C ILE A 183 4.01 3.43 -13.75
N LEU A 184 4.13 4.71 -13.37
CA LEU A 184 5.09 5.63 -13.98
C LEU A 184 6.53 5.15 -13.77
N ASP A 185 6.89 4.79 -12.54
CA ASP A 185 8.21 4.26 -12.19
C ASP A 185 8.51 2.99 -13.00
N MET A 186 7.59 2.01 -12.97
CA MET A 186 7.75 0.75 -13.71
C MET A 186 7.85 0.97 -15.23
N SER A 187 7.07 1.90 -15.78
CA SER A 187 7.14 2.24 -17.20
C SER A 187 8.50 2.85 -17.57
N SER A 188 9.06 3.68 -16.70
CA SER A 188 10.37 4.32 -16.90
C SER A 188 11.53 3.33 -16.82
N GLU A 189 11.39 2.30 -15.98
CA GLU A 189 12.37 1.22 -15.84
C GLU A 189 12.33 0.24 -17.03
N CYS A 190 11.12 -0.08 -17.52
CA CYS A 190 10.92 -1.13 -18.52
C CYS A 190 10.98 -0.63 -19.98
N LEU A 191 10.62 0.63 -20.25
CA LEU A 191 10.49 1.17 -21.61
C LEU A 191 11.66 2.10 -21.97
N ASN A 192 12.10 2.03 -23.23
CA ASN A 192 13.00 3.05 -23.76
C ASN A 192 12.28 4.39 -23.95
N SER A 193 13.02 5.49 -24.17
CA SER A 193 12.45 6.84 -24.24
C SER A 193 11.37 7.01 -25.31
N ALA A 194 11.48 6.33 -26.46
CA ALA A 194 10.47 6.41 -27.52
C ALA A 194 9.16 5.73 -27.12
N LYS A 195 9.24 4.52 -26.56
CA LYS A 195 8.08 3.76 -26.07
C LYS A 195 7.47 4.37 -24.82
N LEU A 196 8.28 4.92 -23.91
CA LEU A 196 7.81 5.66 -22.76
C LEU A 196 7.00 6.90 -23.19
N ALA A 197 7.47 7.64 -24.21
CA ALA A 197 6.72 8.78 -24.73
C ALA A 197 5.40 8.38 -25.40
N GLU A 198 5.34 7.21 -26.05
CA GLU A 198 4.10 6.63 -26.59
C GLU A 198 3.13 6.28 -25.46
N PHE A 199 3.61 5.56 -24.44
CA PHE A 199 2.83 5.20 -23.26
C PHE A 199 2.24 6.42 -22.56
N LEU A 200 3.06 7.44 -22.29
CA LEU A 200 2.60 8.66 -21.60
C LEU A 200 1.58 9.46 -22.42
N ARG A 201 1.72 9.47 -23.76
CA ARG A 201 0.74 10.11 -24.66
C ARG A 201 -0.62 9.45 -24.61
N GLU A 202 -0.70 8.18 -24.23
CA GLU A 202 -1.96 7.45 -24.05
C GLU A 202 -2.49 7.54 -22.62
N LEU A 203 -1.62 7.31 -21.63
CA LEU A 203 -1.98 7.28 -20.22
C LEU A 203 -2.52 8.63 -19.72
N LEU A 204 -1.86 9.75 -20.06
CA LEU A 204 -2.21 11.05 -19.49
C LEU A 204 -3.61 11.52 -19.91
N PRO A 205 -4.04 11.42 -21.18
CA PRO A 205 -5.42 11.71 -21.56
C PRO A 205 -6.45 10.83 -20.85
N ILE A 206 -6.19 9.52 -20.74
CA ILE A 206 -7.08 8.60 -20.00
C ILE A 206 -7.23 9.07 -18.56
N GLN A 207 -6.12 9.38 -17.90
CA GLN A 207 -6.12 9.82 -16.51
C GLN A 207 -6.89 11.13 -16.33
N MET A 208 -6.60 12.15 -17.15
CA MET A 208 -7.21 13.47 -17.04
C MET A 208 -8.70 13.46 -17.36
N ASN A 209 -9.12 12.77 -18.42
CA ASN A 209 -10.52 12.68 -18.80
C ASN A 209 -11.36 11.99 -17.73
N ASN A 210 -10.84 10.93 -17.09
CA ASN A 210 -11.57 10.22 -16.05
C ASN A 210 -11.62 10.99 -14.72
N ILE A 211 -10.59 11.78 -14.38
CA ILE A 211 -10.63 12.67 -13.21
C ILE A 211 -11.67 13.79 -13.41
N ASP A 212 -11.67 14.43 -14.58
CA ASP A 212 -12.67 15.46 -14.93
C ASP A 212 -14.10 14.90 -14.94
N ARG A 213 -14.29 13.68 -15.46
CA ARG A 213 -15.58 12.97 -15.35
C ARG A 213 -16.01 12.79 -13.89
N LEU A 214 -15.13 12.25 -13.04
CA LEU A 214 -15.45 11.99 -11.64
C LEU A 214 -15.73 13.28 -10.86
N GLU A 215 -15.02 14.37 -11.17
CA GLU A 215 -15.28 15.69 -10.59
C GLU A 215 -16.70 16.15 -10.92
N LYS A 216 -17.12 16.08 -12.19
CA LYS A 216 -18.47 16.48 -12.62
C LYS A 216 -19.55 15.60 -12.00
N GLU A 217 -19.29 14.29 -11.93
CA GLU A 217 -20.21 13.33 -11.30
C GLU A 217 -20.37 13.61 -9.81
N LEU A 218 -19.27 13.91 -9.10
CA LEU A 218 -19.29 14.27 -7.68
C LEU A 218 -19.96 15.64 -7.46
N TYR A 219 -19.69 16.62 -8.32
CA TYR A 219 -20.36 17.90 -8.27
C TYR A 219 -21.88 17.71 -8.41
N TRP A 220 -22.33 16.92 -9.39
CA TRP A 220 -23.76 16.63 -9.55
C TRP A 220 -24.35 15.90 -8.33
N PHE A 221 -23.59 14.98 -7.71
CA PHE A 221 -23.98 14.38 -6.43
C PHE A 221 -24.27 15.45 -5.36
N THR A 222 -23.43 16.48 -5.22
CA THR A 222 -23.69 17.57 -4.27
C THR A 222 -24.93 18.40 -4.62
N GLN A 223 -25.16 18.63 -5.91
CA GLN A 223 -26.29 19.42 -6.39
C GLN A 223 -27.64 18.74 -6.19
N LYS A 224 -27.67 17.41 -6.05
CA LYS A 224 -28.88 16.62 -5.82
C LYS A 224 -29.55 16.86 -4.47
N PHE A 225 -28.84 17.49 -3.53
CA PHE A 225 -29.40 17.92 -2.24
C PHE A 225 -30.08 19.30 -2.29
N ASP A 226 -29.98 20.03 -3.42
CA ASP A 226 -30.81 21.20 -3.68
C ASP A 226 -32.23 20.77 -4.07
N TYR A 227 -33.25 21.35 -3.44
CA TYR A 227 -34.67 21.11 -3.72
C TYR A 227 -35.00 21.27 -5.21
N LYS A 228 -34.34 22.18 -5.92
CA LYS A 228 -34.54 22.41 -7.37
C LYS A 228 -34.12 21.23 -8.25
N ASN A 229 -33.30 20.33 -7.72
CA ASN A 229 -32.74 19.20 -8.46
C ASN A 229 -33.27 17.86 -7.96
N GLN A 230 -34.22 17.83 -7.01
CA GLN A 230 -34.75 16.59 -6.43
C GLN A 230 -35.32 15.64 -7.49
N ASP A 231 -36.11 16.17 -8.43
CA ASP A 231 -36.77 15.36 -9.47
C ASP A 231 -35.89 15.04 -10.67
N LYS A 232 -34.70 15.66 -10.78
CA LYS A 232 -33.78 15.41 -11.91
C LYS A 232 -33.12 14.03 -11.76
N PRO A 233 -32.84 13.31 -12.86
CA PRO A 233 -32.18 12.01 -12.78
C PRO A 233 -30.76 12.14 -12.20
N TRP A 234 -30.32 11.10 -11.49
CA TRP A 234 -28.97 11.04 -10.93
C TRP A 234 -27.89 10.78 -11.99
N GLY A 235 -28.22 10.12 -13.09
CA GLY A 235 -27.21 9.61 -14.03
C GLY A 235 -26.21 8.70 -13.31
N ASN A 236 -24.92 8.92 -13.57
CA ASN A 236 -23.82 8.17 -12.96
C ASN A 236 -23.36 8.76 -11.62
N SER A 237 -24.08 9.71 -11.02
CA SER A 237 -23.57 10.43 -9.84
C SER A 237 -23.85 9.76 -8.50
N LYS A 238 -24.72 8.75 -8.42
CA LYS A 238 -25.14 8.15 -7.13
C LYS A 238 -23.96 7.61 -6.32
N ASP A 239 -22.99 7.00 -7.02
CA ASP A 239 -21.81 6.35 -6.47
C ASP A 239 -20.53 7.18 -6.73
N ALA A 240 -20.66 8.44 -7.12
CA ALA A 240 -19.51 9.29 -7.44
C ALA A 240 -18.57 9.51 -6.25
N LEU A 241 -19.12 9.57 -5.03
CA LEU A 241 -18.32 9.75 -3.81
C LEU A 241 -17.40 8.55 -3.54
N PRO A 242 -17.86 7.29 -3.40
CA PRO A 242 -16.97 6.17 -3.19
C PRO A 242 -15.95 6.01 -4.35
N ARG A 243 -16.36 6.23 -5.60
CA ARG A 243 -15.44 6.18 -6.76
C ARG A 243 -14.35 7.26 -6.71
N MET A 244 -14.70 8.49 -6.31
CA MET A 244 -13.71 9.54 -6.09
C MET A 244 -12.77 9.19 -4.92
N LEU A 245 -13.29 8.68 -3.80
CA LEU A 245 -12.47 8.28 -2.66
C LEU A 245 -11.50 7.15 -3.03
N GLN A 246 -11.94 6.15 -3.79
CA GLN A 246 -11.05 5.12 -4.35
C GLN A 246 -9.96 5.74 -5.23
N LYS A 247 -10.31 6.70 -6.10
CA LYS A 247 -9.35 7.39 -6.97
C LYS A 247 -8.29 8.16 -6.16
N LEU A 248 -8.67 8.78 -5.06
CA LEU A 248 -7.79 9.59 -4.21
C LEU A 248 -6.91 8.76 -3.27
N THR A 249 -7.46 7.71 -2.67
CA THR A 249 -6.80 6.94 -1.60
C THR A 249 -6.14 5.67 -2.09
N GLY A 250 -6.59 5.13 -3.22
CA GLY A 250 -6.17 3.82 -3.71
C GLY A 250 -6.77 2.64 -2.95
N THR A 251 -7.65 2.88 -1.97
CA THR A 251 -8.39 1.81 -1.28
C THR A 251 -9.61 1.43 -2.11
N TYR A 252 -9.82 0.13 -2.31
CA TYR A 252 -11.03 -0.38 -2.97
C TYR A 252 -12.25 -0.06 -2.09
N MET A 253 -13.25 0.61 -2.67
CA MET A 253 -14.49 0.97 -2.00
C MET A 253 -15.59 0.09 -2.59
N GLU A 254 -16.19 -0.78 -1.78
CA GLU A 254 -17.34 -1.62 -2.17
C GLU A 254 -18.61 -0.78 -2.44
#